data_AF-A0A351UPL3-F1
#
_entry.id   AF-A0A351UPL3-F1
#
_cell.length_a   1.000
_cell.length_b   1.000
_cell.length_c   1.000
_cell.angle_alpha   90.00
_cell.angle_beta   90.00
_cell.angle_gamma   90.00
#
_symmetry.space_group_name_H-M   'P 1'
#
loop_
_entity.id
_entity.type
_entity.pdbx_description
1 polymer ?
#
loop_
_entity_poly.entity_id
_entity_poly.type
_entity_poly.pdbx_seq_one_letter_code
_entity_poly.pdbx_strand_id
1 'polypeptide(L)'
;MEPGNPKKNSPAAAGLLACLCCLAPAARAAQPGQTVASFLKFDPSPRGSAMGEANAATTQDAYAAWCNPAGLAALEVPELAAAQETSLAEVSNQYASFAYPLNYGSTLGVSITRQSMAAFQGYDAMGGYTRLLEASATSIAASYARTLLKDEVEHPVLSAGVSVKSISEKLDSASGSALAMDLGVIYHLRPSKYWMKNTPAQELRVGLAVKNLGSDVTFDKTSFPLPQAKVLGLAWISHPSGAHTLTVSLDQTLSNYAKYGYSAGAEYFMFQLISLRAGYISARDTGTGVCLGVGFRLSFMDLDYSMSPFGELGTTQKLGATLRFGTARSKQPLAGATARVARAGVMAPKEKIEALKLYANDYIELARRNLDGREYTLAVDNLNKAFNLEPRLIDGPWGNKSVRLEALNKRLQLRDTPVREKNFQKREEQSNVAHEAVVAYIEGHEMKAFLLAHAALGANRRGDALFEELLYNLADLTRNGVRRDEIMPKMVLIKEKLKKAAKGFYIQQFDLAARECEEVVLLDETNPIGWTRLGSAYYMMGDKAKARKAYEKALQLNPGDAVTRKFMDEQGWKPGPPPGQ
;
A
#
# COMPACT_ATOMS: atom_id res chain seq x y z
N MET A 1 -26.04 -42.32 23.84
CA MET A 1 -24.66 -42.31 24.37
C MET A 1 -23.81 -43.13 23.42
N GLU A 2 -23.21 -42.47 22.42
CA GLU A 2 -22.21 -43.09 21.54
C GLU A 2 -20.80 -42.65 21.99
N PRO A 3 -19.80 -43.55 21.96
CA PRO A 3 -18.48 -43.26 22.48
C PRO A 3 -17.64 -42.42 21.50
N GLY A 4 -16.92 -41.45 22.06
CA GLY A 4 -16.13 -40.46 21.32
C GLY A 4 -14.92 -41.04 20.59
N ASN A 5 -14.69 -40.50 19.40
CA ASN A 5 -13.55 -40.78 18.54
C ASN A 5 -12.29 -40.04 19.06
N PRO A 6 -11.13 -40.70 19.25
CA PRO A 6 -9.95 -40.07 19.83
C PRO A 6 -9.27 -39.11 18.84
N LYS A 7 -8.91 -37.93 19.33
CA LYS A 7 -8.13 -36.91 18.60
C LYS A 7 -6.77 -37.49 18.20
N LYS A 8 -6.51 -37.57 16.88
CA LYS A 8 -5.17 -37.74 16.31
C LYS A 8 -4.32 -36.52 16.64
N ASN A 9 -3.39 -36.67 17.57
CA ASN A 9 -2.28 -35.74 17.75
C ASN A 9 -1.28 -35.94 16.60
N SER A 10 -1.15 -34.95 15.72
CA SER A 10 -0.18 -34.96 14.62
C SER A 10 1.21 -34.47 15.11
N PRO A 11 2.29 -35.25 14.96
CA PRO A 11 3.64 -34.92 15.42
C PRO A 11 4.40 -34.06 14.39
N ALA A 12 3.79 -32.97 13.92
CA ALA A 12 4.37 -32.15 12.86
C ALA A 12 5.15 -30.91 13.38
N ALA A 13 4.85 -30.42 14.58
CA ALA A 13 5.47 -29.21 15.13
C ALA A 13 6.87 -29.46 15.72
N ALA A 14 7.17 -30.68 16.18
CA ALA A 14 8.49 -31.05 16.68
C ALA A 14 9.52 -31.29 15.55
N GLY A 15 9.06 -31.61 14.33
CA GLY A 15 9.95 -31.95 13.21
C GLY A 15 10.68 -30.74 12.61
N LEU A 16 10.11 -29.54 12.69
CA LEU A 16 10.69 -28.34 12.09
C LEU A 16 11.71 -27.63 13.00
N LEU A 17 11.58 -27.75 14.33
CA LEU A 17 12.64 -27.38 15.27
C LEU A 17 13.75 -28.45 15.36
N ALA A 18 13.45 -29.72 15.05
CA ALA A 18 14.43 -30.82 15.12
C ALA A 18 15.31 -30.98 13.86
N CYS A 19 14.93 -30.40 12.72
CA CYS A 19 15.81 -30.35 11.53
C CYS A 19 16.86 -29.23 11.58
N LEU A 20 16.90 -28.43 12.66
CA LEU A 20 17.75 -27.23 12.79
C LEU A 20 19.22 -27.51 13.15
N CYS A 21 19.65 -28.76 13.27
CA CYS A 21 21.00 -29.10 13.76
C CYS A 21 21.94 -29.83 12.76
N CYS A 22 21.55 -30.07 11.50
CA CYS A 22 22.26 -31.03 10.64
C CYS A 22 22.86 -30.46 9.33
N LEU A 23 23.38 -29.23 9.34
CA LEU A 23 24.23 -28.74 8.26
C LEU A 23 25.59 -28.28 8.81
N ALA A 24 26.37 -29.24 9.33
CA ALA A 24 27.80 -29.02 9.52
C ALA A 24 28.54 -29.56 8.29
N PRO A 25 29.01 -28.73 7.35
CA PRO A 25 30.01 -29.19 6.41
C PRO A 25 31.32 -29.42 7.16
N ALA A 26 32.00 -30.53 6.86
CA ALA A 26 33.40 -30.74 7.22
C ALA A 26 34.27 -29.76 6.42
N ALA A 27 34.33 -28.50 6.85
CA ALA A 27 35.21 -27.50 6.25
C ALA A 27 36.57 -27.53 6.97
N ARG A 28 37.65 -27.75 6.19
CA ARG A 28 39.03 -27.53 6.65
C ARG A 28 39.20 -26.06 7.00
N ALA A 29 39.37 -25.75 8.29
CA ALA A 29 39.75 -24.44 8.76
C ALA A 29 41.23 -24.17 8.41
N ALA A 30 41.55 -22.98 7.91
CA ALA A 30 42.91 -22.47 7.91
C ALA A 30 43.30 -22.07 9.35
N GLN A 31 44.60 -22.00 9.64
CA GLN A 31 45.09 -21.65 10.98
C GLN A 31 44.86 -20.15 11.28
N PRO A 32 44.54 -19.78 12.53
CA PRO A 32 44.41 -18.37 12.93
C PRO A 32 45.65 -17.55 12.57
N GLY A 33 45.46 -16.29 12.18
CA GLY A 33 46.56 -15.33 11.93
C GLY A 33 47.13 -15.30 10.51
N GLN A 34 46.53 -15.99 9.54
CA GLN A 34 47.00 -16.01 8.15
C GLN A 34 46.35 -14.95 7.24
N THR A 35 45.44 -14.11 7.75
CA THR A 35 44.72 -13.08 6.98
C THR A 35 45.10 -11.68 7.44
N VAL A 36 45.13 -10.74 6.50
CA VAL A 36 45.37 -9.31 6.75
C VAL A 36 44.06 -8.52 6.81
N ALA A 37 44.09 -7.18 6.91
CA ALA A 37 42.90 -6.33 6.98
C ALA A 37 41.91 -6.75 8.08
N SER A 38 42.42 -7.02 9.29
CA SER A 38 41.63 -7.55 10.41
C SER A 38 40.47 -6.63 10.82
N PHE A 39 40.54 -5.33 10.51
CA PHE A 39 39.44 -4.39 10.70
C PHE A 39 38.15 -4.80 9.97
N LEU A 40 38.25 -5.56 8.86
CA LEU A 40 37.10 -6.09 8.10
C LEU A 40 36.32 -7.18 8.84
N LYS A 41 36.87 -7.72 9.93
CA LYS A 41 36.22 -8.73 10.77
C LYS A 41 35.25 -8.12 11.79
N PHE A 42 35.32 -6.80 12.02
CA PHE A 42 34.47 -6.13 13.00
C PHE A 42 33.19 -5.63 12.33
N ASP A 43 32.03 -6.08 12.81
CA ASP A 43 30.75 -5.58 12.36
C ASP A 43 30.55 -4.12 12.84
N PRO A 44 30.43 -3.12 11.96
CA PRO A 44 30.24 -1.73 12.39
C PRO A 44 28.84 -1.45 12.96
N SER A 45 27.87 -2.35 12.80
CA SER A 45 26.51 -2.17 13.32
C SER A 45 26.45 -2.43 14.83
N PRO A 46 26.03 -1.46 15.67
CA PRO A 46 25.77 -1.73 17.09
C PRO A 46 24.59 -2.71 17.26
N ARG A 47 23.54 -2.58 16.45
CA ARG A 47 22.42 -3.53 16.41
C ARG A 47 22.89 -4.95 16.09
N GLY A 48 23.72 -5.11 15.05
CA GLY A 48 24.31 -6.39 14.67
C GLY A 48 25.19 -6.99 15.76
N SER A 49 26.09 -6.17 16.32
CA SER A 49 26.99 -6.55 17.42
C SER A 49 26.22 -7.03 18.66
N ALA A 50 25.17 -6.33 19.06
CA ALA A 50 24.31 -6.71 20.19
C ALA A 50 23.56 -8.03 19.97
N MET A 51 23.28 -8.38 18.71
CA MET A 51 22.64 -9.63 18.29
C MET A 51 23.66 -10.77 18.08
N GLY A 52 24.89 -10.62 18.58
CA GLY A 52 25.95 -11.62 18.42
C GLY A 52 26.49 -11.72 17.00
N GLU A 53 26.33 -10.68 16.19
CA GLU A 53 26.63 -10.66 14.74
C GLU A 53 25.73 -11.59 13.90
N ALA A 54 24.56 -11.99 14.44
CA ALA A 54 23.55 -12.76 13.73
C ALA A 54 22.63 -11.84 12.89
N ASN A 55 23.17 -11.30 11.80
CA ASN A 55 22.53 -10.22 11.04
C ASN A 55 22.40 -10.42 9.53
N ALA A 56 22.90 -11.53 8.98
CA ALA A 56 22.84 -11.79 7.54
C ALA A 56 21.40 -11.80 6.97
N ALA A 57 20.40 -12.13 7.79
CA ALA A 57 18.98 -12.12 7.40
C ALA A 57 18.15 -10.97 8.01
N THR A 58 18.70 -10.21 8.98
CA THR A 58 17.94 -9.20 9.74
C THR A 58 18.26 -7.75 9.36
N THR A 59 19.40 -7.50 8.71
CA THR A 59 19.83 -6.12 8.39
C THR A 59 19.00 -5.52 7.26
N GLN A 60 18.41 -4.35 7.53
CA GLN A 60 17.54 -3.59 6.60
C GLN A 60 17.72 -2.08 6.84
N ASP A 61 18.96 -1.66 7.00
CA ASP A 61 19.37 -0.28 7.27
C ASP A 61 20.63 0.04 6.45
N ALA A 62 21.16 1.27 6.54
CA ALA A 62 22.39 1.63 5.84
C ALA A 62 23.65 0.83 6.26
N TYR A 63 23.63 0.07 7.38
CA TYR A 63 24.71 -0.89 7.71
C TYR A 63 24.64 -2.17 6.87
N ALA A 64 23.55 -2.42 6.14
CA ALA A 64 23.41 -3.56 5.24
C ALA A 64 24.55 -3.63 4.20
N ALA A 65 25.08 -2.48 3.76
CA ALA A 65 26.21 -2.40 2.83
C ALA A 65 27.42 -3.25 3.27
N TRP A 66 27.64 -3.40 4.58
CA TRP A 66 28.68 -4.22 5.19
C TRP A 66 28.24 -5.66 5.52
N CYS A 67 27.01 -5.80 6.05
CA CYS A 67 26.56 -7.07 6.62
C CYS A 67 26.05 -8.04 5.55
N ASN A 68 25.10 -7.57 4.76
CA ASN A 68 24.53 -8.28 3.62
C ASN A 68 23.95 -7.22 2.66
N PRO A 69 24.62 -6.93 1.53
CA PRO A 69 24.21 -5.82 0.67
C PRO A 69 22.78 -5.95 0.12
N ALA A 70 22.21 -7.16 0.04
CA ALA A 70 20.81 -7.34 -0.34
C ALA A 70 19.80 -6.66 0.62
N GLY A 71 20.19 -6.42 1.87
CA GLY A 71 19.38 -5.69 2.86
C GLY A 71 19.09 -4.25 2.46
N LEU A 72 19.96 -3.61 1.67
CA LEU A 72 19.74 -2.24 1.18
C LEU A 72 18.49 -2.13 0.30
N ALA A 73 18.07 -3.22 -0.37
CA ALA A 73 16.87 -3.22 -1.21
C ALA A 73 15.57 -3.00 -0.43
N ALA A 74 15.59 -3.19 0.90
CA ALA A 74 14.43 -2.97 1.77
C ALA A 74 14.27 -1.50 2.22
N LEU A 75 15.24 -0.64 1.94
CA LEU A 75 15.21 0.77 2.33
C LEU A 75 14.15 1.55 1.53
N GLU A 76 13.31 2.29 2.25
CA GLU A 76 12.21 3.09 1.66
C GLU A 76 12.52 4.59 1.62
N VAL A 77 13.49 5.04 2.43
CA VAL A 77 13.94 6.44 2.54
C VAL A 77 15.46 6.50 2.50
N PRO A 78 16.05 7.62 2.07
CA PRO A 78 17.49 7.83 2.24
C PRO A 78 17.88 7.73 3.72
N GLU A 79 18.97 7.02 3.99
CA GLU A 79 19.50 6.82 5.33
C GLU A 79 20.99 7.15 5.39
N LEU A 80 21.43 7.80 6.48
CA LEU A 80 22.83 7.98 6.84
C LEU A 80 23.07 7.26 8.16
N ALA A 81 23.90 6.23 8.16
CA ALA A 81 24.33 5.51 9.35
C ALA A 81 25.79 5.83 9.69
N ALA A 82 26.09 6.01 10.97
CA ALA A 82 27.45 6.17 11.45
C ALA A 82 27.64 5.48 12.79
N ALA A 83 28.78 4.82 12.97
CA ALA A 83 29.14 4.15 14.22
C ALA A 83 30.61 4.38 14.60
N GLN A 84 30.83 4.43 15.91
CA GLN A 84 32.15 4.50 16.54
C GLN A 84 32.28 3.31 17.48
N GLU A 85 33.35 2.55 17.31
CA GLU A 85 33.81 1.54 18.26
C GLU A 85 35.12 2.01 18.87
N THR A 86 35.20 1.92 20.19
CA THR A 86 36.46 2.08 20.91
C THR A 86 36.82 0.73 21.48
N SER A 87 37.95 0.20 21.01
CA SER A 87 38.54 -1.03 21.52
C SER A 87 39.72 -0.68 22.45
N LEU A 88 40.45 -1.70 22.88
CA LEU A 88 41.58 -1.57 23.80
C LEU A 88 42.82 -1.08 23.07
N ALA A 89 43.80 -0.59 23.84
CA ALA A 89 45.04 0.00 23.31
C ALA A 89 44.80 1.17 22.32
N GLU A 90 43.77 1.98 22.60
CA GLU A 90 43.43 3.19 21.82
C GLU A 90 43.15 2.89 20.33
N VAL A 91 42.74 1.66 20.02
CA VAL A 91 42.26 1.28 18.69
C VAL A 91 40.81 1.74 18.53
N SER A 92 40.57 2.52 17.49
CA SER A 92 39.25 3.05 17.17
C SER A 92 38.82 2.59 15.77
N ASN A 93 37.56 2.16 15.66
CA ASN A 93 36.92 1.88 14.37
C ASN A 93 35.79 2.87 14.14
N GLN A 94 35.79 3.51 12.97
CA GLN A 94 34.78 4.44 12.51
C GLN A 94 34.11 3.88 11.27
N TYR A 95 32.79 3.97 11.22
CA TYR A 95 32.01 3.61 10.06
C TYR A 95 31.03 4.71 9.72
N ALA A 96 30.88 5.00 8.43
CA ALA A 96 29.80 5.81 7.91
C ALA A 96 29.27 5.19 6.62
N SER A 97 27.96 5.24 6.42
CA SER A 97 27.28 4.72 5.23
C SER A 97 26.10 5.60 4.87
N PHE A 98 26.03 5.98 3.60
CA PHE A 98 24.87 6.67 3.04
C PHE A 98 24.20 5.76 2.01
N ALA A 99 22.90 5.55 2.18
CA ALA A 99 22.08 4.75 1.29
C ALA A 99 20.97 5.61 0.67
N TYR A 100 20.85 5.57 -0.65
CA TYR A 100 19.88 6.33 -1.42
C TYR A 100 18.98 5.40 -2.24
N PRO A 101 17.71 5.19 -1.84
CA PRO A 101 16.76 4.40 -2.61
C PRO A 101 16.35 5.16 -3.88
N LEU A 102 16.58 4.54 -5.03
CA LEU A 102 16.22 5.08 -6.34
C LEU A 102 14.71 4.94 -6.57
N ASN A 103 14.22 3.70 -6.38
CA ASN A 103 12.83 3.27 -6.51
C ASN A 103 12.55 2.20 -5.45
N TYR A 104 11.28 1.89 -5.17
CA TYR A 104 10.94 0.82 -4.22
C TYR A 104 11.57 -0.51 -4.63
N GLY A 105 12.45 -1.05 -3.77
CA GLY A 105 13.21 -2.26 -4.05
C GLY A 105 14.50 -2.04 -4.81
N SER A 106 15.05 -0.83 -4.92
CA SER A 106 16.36 -0.59 -5.52
C SER A 106 17.10 0.58 -4.87
N THR A 107 18.33 0.32 -4.41
CA THR A 107 19.08 1.25 -3.56
C THR A 107 20.55 1.28 -3.93
N LEU A 108 21.13 2.48 -3.99
CA LEU A 108 22.57 2.71 -4.05
C LEU A 108 23.10 2.98 -2.64
N GLY A 109 24.33 2.54 -2.36
CA GLY A 109 25.00 2.79 -1.09
C GLY A 109 26.45 3.18 -1.30
N VAL A 110 26.97 4.01 -0.41
CA VAL A 110 28.42 4.27 -0.29
C VAL A 110 28.76 4.17 1.18
N SER A 111 29.82 3.44 1.51
CA SER A 111 30.30 3.34 2.88
C SER A 111 31.81 3.50 3.00
N ILE A 112 32.24 3.96 4.17
CA ILE A 112 33.63 4.09 4.55
C ILE A 112 33.81 3.51 5.94
N THR A 113 34.82 2.65 6.09
CA THR A 113 35.29 2.14 7.38
C THR A 113 36.73 2.56 7.55
N ARG A 114 37.07 3.16 8.69
CA ARG A 114 38.44 3.51 9.04
C ARG A 114 38.80 2.93 10.40
N GLN A 115 39.90 2.21 10.46
CA GLN A 115 40.55 1.82 11.70
C GLN A 115 41.79 2.67 11.90
N SER A 116 41.95 3.21 13.11
CA SER A 116 43.15 3.95 13.51
C SER A 116 43.60 3.52 14.89
N MET A 117 44.92 3.46 15.05
CA MET A 117 45.57 3.23 16.33
C MET A 117 46.34 4.50 16.72
N ALA A 118 46.38 4.83 18.01
CA ALA A 118 47.28 5.87 18.49
C ALA A 118 48.74 5.50 18.19
N ALA A 119 49.57 6.51 17.95
CA ALA A 119 50.97 6.30 17.66
C ALA A 119 51.65 5.65 18.88
N PHE A 120 52.34 4.54 18.67
CA PHE A 120 52.98 3.78 19.75
C PHE A 120 54.50 3.75 19.56
N GLN A 121 55.20 3.58 20.68
CA GLN A 121 56.66 3.61 20.70
C GLN A 121 57.25 2.39 19.97
N GLY A 122 58.06 2.65 18.93
CA GLY A 122 58.86 1.62 18.27
C GLY A 122 60.14 1.30 19.04
N TYR A 123 60.67 0.09 18.83
CA TYR A 123 61.92 -0.38 19.41
C TYR A 123 62.80 -1.05 18.35
N ASP A 124 64.12 -0.92 18.48
CA ASP A 124 65.08 -1.67 17.66
C ASP A 124 65.35 -3.07 18.25
N ALA A 125 66.21 -3.85 17.59
CA ALA A 125 66.54 -5.21 18.02
C ALA A 125 67.27 -5.28 19.37
N MET A 126 67.84 -4.17 19.86
CA MET A 126 68.50 -4.07 21.16
C MET A 126 67.60 -3.46 22.24
N GLY A 127 66.32 -3.18 21.92
CA GLY A 127 65.36 -2.57 22.83
C GLY A 127 65.52 -1.05 22.98
N GLY A 128 66.30 -0.40 22.13
CA GLY A 128 66.42 1.05 22.07
C GLY A 128 65.17 1.70 21.48
N TYR A 129 64.78 2.87 22.01
CA TYR A 129 63.66 3.63 21.47
C TYR A 129 63.92 4.06 20.03
N THR A 130 62.98 3.79 19.14
CA THR A 130 62.96 4.33 17.77
C THR A 130 61.89 5.42 17.64
N ARG A 131 61.42 5.71 16.42
CA ARG A 131 60.33 6.66 16.21
C ARG A 131 58.98 6.07 16.60
N LEU A 132 57.99 6.95 16.77
CA LEU A 132 56.60 6.52 16.91
C LEU A 132 56.13 5.86 15.62
N LEU A 133 55.43 4.74 15.78
CA LEU A 133 54.84 3.96 14.70
C LEU A 133 53.34 4.23 14.64
N GLU A 134 52.82 4.40 13.43
CA GLU A 134 51.40 4.61 13.18
C GLU A 134 50.84 3.47 12.32
N ALA A 135 49.63 3.04 12.66
CA ALA A 135 48.89 2.03 11.91
C ALA A 135 47.48 2.53 11.60
N SER A 136 47.08 2.40 10.35
CA SER A 136 45.72 2.74 9.94
C SER A 136 45.26 1.89 8.77
N ALA A 137 43.97 1.60 8.73
CA ALA A 137 43.36 0.88 7.62
C ALA A 137 42.06 1.57 7.21
N THR A 138 41.75 1.54 5.92
CA THR A 138 40.56 2.16 5.35
C THR A 138 39.94 1.24 4.30
N SER A 139 38.62 1.12 4.33
CA SER A 139 37.83 0.49 3.29
C SER A 139 36.79 1.48 2.80
N ILE A 140 36.73 1.72 1.49
CA ILE A 140 35.66 2.48 0.86
C ILE A 140 34.87 1.52 -0.03
N ALA A 141 33.55 1.53 0.09
CA ALA A 141 32.68 0.66 -0.67
C ALA A 141 31.61 1.43 -1.45
N ALA A 142 31.32 0.96 -2.66
CA ALA A 142 30.11 1.32 -3.39
C ALA A 142 29.21 0.07 -3.49
N SER A 143 27.94 0.24 -3.22
CA SER A 143 26.97 -0.84 -3.09
C SER A 143 25.74 -0.60 -3.95
N TYR A 144 25.17 -1.67 -4.47
CA TYR A 144 23.87 -1.65 -5.15
C TYR A 144 23.06 -2.87 -4.74
N ALA A 145 21.77 -2.66 -4.49
CA ALA A 145 20.85 -3.74 -4.18
C ALA A 145 19.53 -3.59 -4.93
N ARG A 146 18.93 -4.74 -5.24
CA ARG A 146 17.66 -4.82 -5.92
C ARG A 146 16.81 -5.99 -5.45
N THR A 147 15.53 -5.73 -5.24
CA THR A 147 14.49 -6.73 -5.10
C THR A 147 14.22 -7.35 -6.47
N LEU A 148 14.63 -8.61 -6.64
CA LEU A 148 14.48 -9.39 -7.86
C LEU A 148 13.06 -9.95 -8.01
N LEU A 149 12.46 -10.40 -6.91
CA LEU A 149 11.09 -10.89 -6.86
C LEU A 149 10.32 -10.13 -5.80
N LYS A 150 9.14 -9.65 -6.17
CA LYS A 150 8.17 -9.00 -5.28
C LYS A 150 6.92 -9.87 -5.17
N ASP A 151 6.20 -9.77 -4.06
CA ASP A 151 4.86 -10.33 -3.96
C ASP A 151 3.81 -9.38 -4.58
N GLU A 152 2.55 -9.79 -4.50
CA GLU A 152 1.44 -9.13 -5.19
C GLU A 152 1.11 -7.74 -4.63
N VAL A 153 1.62 -7.39 -3.45
CA VAL A 153 1.46 -6.05 -2.84
C VAL A 153 2.81 -5.31 -2.84
N GLU A 154 3.67 -5.70 -3.79
CA GLU A 154 5.04 -5.24 -4.02
C GLU A 154 6.06 -5.55 -2.93
N HIS A 155 5.75 -6.23 -1.83
CA HIS A 155 6.76 -6.48 -0.80
C HIS A 155 7.88 -7.40 -1.32
N PRO A 156 9.15 -7.21 -0.88
CA PRO A 156 10.26 -8.02 -1.34
C PRO A 156 10.08 -9.49 -0.96
N VAL A 157 10.31 -10.39 -1.91
CA VAL A 157 10.36 -11.85 -1.75
C VAL A 157 11.78 -12.35 -1.92
N LEU A 158 12.48 -11.87 -2.94
CA LEU A 158 13.90 -12.18 -3.17
C LEU A 158 14.64 -10.88 -3.48
N SER A 159 15.64 -10.56 -2.67
CA SER A 159 16.53 -9.42 -2.86
C SER A 159 17.95 -9.91 -3.06
N ALA A 160 18.69 -9.21 -3.93
CA ALA A 160 20.11 -9.44 -4.14
C ALA A 160 20.87 -8.11 -4.06
N GLY A 161 22.13 -8.16 -3.67
CA GLY A 161 22.98 -6.98 -3.61
C GLY A 161 24.45 -7.32 -3.78
N VAL A 162 25.20 -6.30 -4.16
CA VAL A 162 26.65 -6.34 -4.36
C VAL A 162 27.29 -5.10 -3.75
N SER A 163 28.46 -5.26 -3.14
CA SER A 163 29.33 -4.16 -2.73
C SER A 163 30.72 -4.37 -3.30
N VAL A 164 31.33 -3.35 -3.90
CA VAL A 164 32.73 -3.36 -4.33
C VAL A 164 33.52 -2.47 -3.38
N LYS A 165 34.62 -2.99 -2.82
CA LYS A 165 35.44 -2.35 -1.79
C LYS A 165 36.86 -2.12 -2.28
N SER A 166 37.36 -0.92 -2.07
CA SER A 166 38.79 -0.61 -2.12
C SER A 166 39.33 -0.57 -0.70
N ILE A 167 40.31 -1.42 -0.42
CA ILE A 167 40.91 -1.62 0.89
C ILE A 167 42.35 -1.10 0.82
N SER A 168 42.74 -0.32 1.81
CA SER A 168 44.10 0.17 2.00
C SER A 168 44.49 0.00 3.46
N GLU A 169 45.69 -0.51 3.69
CA GLU A 169 46.26 -0.70 5.03
C GLU A 169 47.69 -0.18 5.04
N LYS A 170 47.99 0.62 6.07
CA LYS A 170 49.30 1.22 6.29
C LYS A 170 49.80 0.82 7.67
N LEU A 171 50.99 0.24 7.69
CA LEU A 171 51.75 -0.16 8.86
C LEU A 171 53.08 0.58 8.80
N ASP A 172 53.13 1.76 9.42
CA ASP A 172 54.27 2.66 9.36
C ASP A 172 54.75 2.98 7.91
N SER A 173 55.90 2.48 7.47
CA SER A 173 56.41 2.69 6.11
C SER A 173 55.86 1.71 5.09
N ALA A 174 55.27 0.59 5.52
CA ALA A 174 54.70 -0.42 4.65
C ALA A 174 53.23 -0.09 4.35
N SER A 175 52.82 -0.25 3.10
CA SER A 175 51.42 -0.07 2.68
C SER A 175 51.00 -1.15 1.70
N GLY A 176 49.76 -1.60 1.82
CA GLY A 176 49.16 -2.54 0.90
C GLY A 176 47.74 -2.12 0.55
N SER A 177 47.30 -2.48 -0.66
CA SER A 177 45.94 -2.26 -1.12
C SER A 177 45.35 -3.53 -1.74
N ALA A 178 44.05 -3.69 -1.63
CA ALA A 178 43.31 -4.75 -2.31
C ALA A 178 41.95 -4.25 -2.80
N LEU A 179 41.41 -4.96 -3.78
CA LEU A 179 40.02 -4.82 -4.21
C LEU A 179 39.25 -6.06 -3.78
N ALA A 180 38.05 -5.85 -3.25
CA ALA A 180 37.17 -6.94 -2.83
C ALA A 180 35.72 -6.69 -3.24
N MET A 181 34.94 -7.75 -3.20
CA MET A 181 33.51 -7.73 -3.47
C MET A 181 32.76 -8.50 -2.40
N ASP A 182 31.61 -7.96 -2.00
CA ASP A 182 30.62 -8.67 -1.19
C ASP A 182 29.40 -8.97 -2.05
N LEU A 183 28.80 -10.14 -1.84
CA LEU A 183 27.57 -10.57 -2.49
C LEU A 183 26.55 -10.94 -1.42
N GLY A 184 25.29 -10.58 -1.68
CA GLY A 184 24.20 -10.75 -0.74
C GLY A 184 22.94 -11.23 -1.42
N VAL A 185 22.22 -12.14 -0.75
CA VAL A 185 20.85 -12.54 -1.10
C VAL A 185 20.03 -12.62 0.18
N ILE A 186 18.79 -12.16 0.13
CA ILE A 186 17.80 -12.34 1.21
C ILE A 186 16.49 -12.84 0.59
N TYR A 187 15.97 -13.93 1.11
CA TYR A 187 14.70 -14.52 0.75
C TYR A 187 13.70 -14.38 1.89
N HIS A 188 12.55 -13.78 1.60
CA HIS A 188 11.48 -13.50 2.55
C HIS A 188 10.35 -14.51 2.37
N LEU A 189 10.09 -15.32 3.40
CA LEU A 189 8.97 -16.23 3.50
C LEU A 189 7.91 -15.64 4.44
N ARG A 190 6.74 -15.30 3.88
CA ARG A 190 5.58 -14.85 4.66
C ARG A 190 4.49 -15.92 4.62
N PRO A 191 4.26 -16.67 5.71
CA PRO A 191 3.23 -17.70 5.73
C PRO A 191 1.85 -17.11 5.41
N SER A 192 1.18 -17.65 4.39
CA SER A 192 -0.08 -17.10 3.88
C SER A 192 -1.34 -17.57 4.63
N LYS A 193 -1.17 -18.48 5.61
CA LYS A 193 -2.26 -19.19 6.30
C LYS A 193 -2.34 -18.80 7.77
N TYR A 194 -3.30 -17.92 8.10
CA TYR A 194 -3.65 -17.50 9.47
C TYR A 194 -4.10 -18.64 10.42
N TRP A 195 -4.26 -19.87 9.92
CA TRP A 195 -4.79 -21.02 10.66
C TRP A 195 -3.73 -22.01 11.18
N MET A 196 -2.43 -21.80 10.91
CA MET A 196 -1.37 -22.52 11.63
C MET A 196 -1.19 -21.91 13.02
N LYS A 197 -1.67 -22.67 14.00
CA LYS A 197 -1.93 -22.33 15.41
C LYS A 197 -0.68 -22.02 16.25
N ASN A 198 -0.93 -21.16 17.24
CA ASN A 198 -0.23 -20.92 18.52
C ASN A 198 1.05 -20.08 18.54
N THR A 199 1.72 -19.82 17.41
CA THR A 199 2.76 -18.78 17.37
C THR A 199 2.74 -18.11 16.00
N PRO A 200 2.35 -16.83 15.88
CA PRO A 200 2.28 -16.17 14.58
C PRO A 200 3.70 -15.84 14.11
N ALA A 201 4.34 -16.78 13.42
CA ALA A 201 5.48 -16.47 12.57
C ALA A 201 4.98 -15.58 11.43
N GLN A 202 5.21 -14.27 11.51
CA GLN A 202 4.71 -13.33 10.50
C GLN A 202 5.66 -13.23 9.31
N GLU A 203 6.95 -13.44 9.57
CA GLU A 203 7.98 -13.46 8.54
C GLU A 203 9.15 -14.37 8.95
N LEU A 204 9.58 -15.23 8.04
CA LEU A 204 10.83 -15.98 8.12
C LEU A 204 11.74 -15.46 7.00
N ARG A 205 13.00 -15.15 7.31
CA ARG A 205 13.98 -14.71 6.34
C ARG A 205 15.16 -15.67 6.30
N VAL A 206 15.66 -15.89 5.09
CA VAL A 206 16.89 -16.64 4.84
C VAL A 206 17.85 -15.71 4.13
N GLY A 207 19.01 -15.45 4.73
CA GLY A 207 20.05 -14.60 4.19
C GLY A 207 21.27 -15.43 3.81
N LEU A 208 21.88 -15.12 2.67
CA LEU A 208 23.20 -15.62 2.30
C LEU A 208 24.09 -14.42 1.99
N ALA A 209 25.25 -14.35 2.63
CA ALA A 209 26.25 -13.32 2.37
C ALA A 209 27.63 -13.93 2.13
N VAL A 210 28.33 -13.44 1.12
CA VAL A 210 29.75 -13.75 0.86
C VAL A 210 30.50 -12.44 0.97
N LYS A 211 31.48 -12.38 1.88
CA LYS A 211 32.21 -11.15 2.23
C LYS A 211 33.66 -11.23 1.79
N ASN A 212 34.18 -10.08 1.35
CA ASN A 212 35.59 -9.80 1.06
C ASN A 212 36.22 -10.71 0.01
N LEU A 213 35.45 -11.15 -1.00
CA LEU A 213 35.99 -11.92 -2.12
C LEU A 213 36.85 -11.00 -2.99
N GLY A 214 38.17 -11.18 -2.97
CA GLY A 214 39.07 -10.21 -3.55
C GLY A 214 40.51 -10.69 -3.68
N SER A 215 41.37 -9.77 -4.12
CA SER A 215 42.80 -10.00 -4.22
C SER A 215 43.46 -10.02 -2.84
N ASP A 216 44.60 -10.70 -2.74
CA ASP A 216 45.46 -10.61 -1.57
C ASP A 216 46.01 -9.18 -1.41
N VAL A 217 46.29 -8.78 -0.17
CA VAL A 217 47.04 -7.54 0.09
C VAL A 217 48.52 -7.89 0.10
N THR A 218 49.29 -7.21 -0.74
CA THR A 218 50.75 -7.40 -0.79
C THR A 218 51.44 -6.27 -0.04
N PHE A 219 52.27 -6.64 0.94
CA PHE A 219 53.21 -5.74 1.60
C PHE A 219 54.61 -6.09 1.13
N ASP A 220 55.28 -5.14 0.49
CA ASP A 220 56.59 -5.32 -0.14
C ASP A 220 56.65 -6.51 -1.11
N LYS A 221 56.94 -7.72 -0.61
CA LYS A 221 57.06 -8.98 -1.37
C LYS A 221 56.15 -10.10 -0.89
N THR A 222 55.44 -9.93 0.24
CA THR A 222 54.61 -10.97 0.85
C THR A 222 53.13 -10.64 0.67
N SER A 223 52.38 -11.60 0.14
CA SER A 223 50.94 -11.48 -0.10
C SER A 223 50.16 -12.22 0.98
N PHE A 224 49.14 -11.58 1.51
CA PHE A 224 48.25 -12.14 2.54
C PHE A 224 46.79 -12.08 2.08
N PRO A 225 46.02 -13.16 2.24
CA PRO A 225 44.62 -13.19 1.84
C PRO A 225 43.75 -12.29 2.73
N LEU A 226 42.69 -11.75 2.12
CA LEU A 226 41.64 -11.03 2.83
C LEU A 226 40.81 -11.98 3.73
N PRO A 227 40.18 -11.46 4.79
CA PRO A 227 39.34 -12.24 5.68
C PRO A 227 38.00 -12.51 4.99
N GLN A 228 37.93 -13.62 4.27
CA GLN A 228 36.75 -14.05 3.54
C GLN A 228 35.80 -14.81 4.45
N ALA A 229 34.51 -14.51 4.33
CA ALA A 229 33.46 -15.18 5.10
C ALA A 229 32.26 -15.51 4.23
N LYS A 230 31.64 -16.66 4.47
CA LYS A 230 30.35 -17.08 3.92
C LYS A 230 29.40 -17.27 5.09
N VAL A 231 28.30 -16.53 5.08
CA VAL A 231 27.33 -16.47 6.18
C VAL A 231 25.98 -16.91 5.67
N LEU A 232 25.41 -17.95 6.29
CA LEU A 232 24.02 -18.36 6.10
C LEU A 232 23.24 -17.94 7.34
N GLY A 233 22.31 -17.01 7.18
CA GLY A 233 21.48 -16.47 8.24
C GLY A 233 20.03 -16.89 8.14
N LEU A 234 19.41 -17.10 9.29
CA LEU A 234 17.98 -17.31 9.45
C LEU A 234 17.44 -16.28 10.42
N ALA A 235 16.29 -15.70 10.11
CA ALA A 235 15.60 -14.79 11.03
C ALA A 235 14.11 -15.09 11.09
N TRP A 236 13.60 -15.22 12.30
CA TRP A 236 12.20 -15.38 12.61
C TRP A 236 11.67 -14.11 13.25
N ILE A 237 10.63 -13.53 12.66
CA ILE A 237 10.03 -12.26 13.10
C ILE A 237 8.56 -12.50 13.43
N SER A 238 8.17 -12.06 14.63
CA SER A 238 6.83 -12.22 15.17
C SER A 238 6.34 -10.91 15.79
N HIS A 239 5.04 -10.69 15.74
CA HIS A 239 4.37 -9.55 16.38
C HIS A 239 3.38 -10.10 17.42
N PRO A 240 3.84 -10.37 18.65
CA PRO A 240 3.06 -11.11 19.65
C PRO A 240 1.82 -10.36 20.15
N SER A 241 1.87 -9.04 20.29
CA SER A 241 0.72 -8.18 20.65
C SER A 241 1.04 -6.71 20.37
N GLY A 242 0.01 -5.90 20.09
CA GLY A 242 0.13 -4.44 19.94
C GLY A 242 1.24 -3.98 18.97
N ALA A 243 1.99 -2.96 19.39
CA ALA A 243 3.11 -2.40 18.65
C ALA A 243 4.47 -3.05 19.03
N HIS A 244 4.46 -4.33 19.42
CA HIS A 244 5.66 -5.07 19.80
C HIS A 244 6.16 -5.97 18.66
N THR A 245 7.48 -6.10 18.52
CA THR A 245 8.11 -7.02 17.56
C THR A 245 9.16 -7.86 18.28
N LEU A 246 9.16 -9.16 18.03
CA LEU A 246 10.19 -10.09 18.49
C LEU A 246 10.90 -10.66 17.27
N THR A 247 12.22 -10.47 17.21
CA THR A 247 13.08 -11.05 16.19
C THR A 247 14.05 -12.01 16.85
N VAL A 248 14.18 -13.21 16.29
CA VAL A 248 15.21 -14.19 16.67
C VAL A 248 16.01 -14.52 15.43
N SER A 249 17.34 -14.52 15.52
CA SER A 249 18.23 -14.83 14.40
C SER A 249 19.29 -15.86 14.76
N LEU A 250 19.71 -16.61 13.75
CA LEU A 250 20.79 -17.59 13.82
C LEU A 250 21.60 -17.50 12.52
N ASP A 251 22.89 -17.24 12.65
CA ASP A 251 23.84 -17.19 11.53
C ASP A 251 24.90 -18.27 11.70
N GLN A 252 25.24 -18.95 10.62
CA GLN A 252 26.35 -19.88 10.51
C GLN A 252 27.43 -19.26 9.63
N THR A 253 28.66 -19.22 10.13
CA THR A 253 29.77 -18.54 9.48
C THR A 253 30.90 -19.51 9.18
N LEU A 254 31.23 -19.60 7.89
CA LEU A 254 32.42 -20.28 7.38
C LEU A 254 33.42 -19.21 6.93
N SER A 255 34.63 -19.22 7.47
CA SER A 255 35.65 -18.23 7.14
C SER A 255 37.01 -18.87 6.91
N ASN A 256 37.93 -18.12 6.29
CA ASN A 256 39.33 -18.53 6.13
C ASN A 256 40.23 -18.04 7.28
N TYR A 257 39.68 -17.41 8.32
CA TYR A 257 40.44 -16.85 9.44
C TYR A 257 40.07 -17.41 10.81
N ALA A 258 38.81 -17.84 10.98
CA ALA A 258 38.32 -18.44 12.22
C ALA A 258 37.77 -19.84 11.96
N LYS A 259 37.66 -20.63 13.05
CA LYS A 259 36.93 -21.91 13.01
C LYS A 259 35.46 -21.66 12.64
N TYR A 260 34.78 -22.71 12.20
CA TYR A 260 33.34 -22.69 11.98
C TYR A 260 32.62 -22.15 13.22
N GLY A 261 31.83 -21.11 13.02
CA GLY A 261 31.13 -20.38 14.07
C GLY A 261 29.64 -20.33 13.84
N TYR A 262 28.91 -20.15 14.93
CA TYR A 262 27.50 -19.78 14.90
C TYR A 262 27.26 -18.56 15.79
N SER A 263 26.29 -17.76 15.39
CA SER A 263 25.85 -16.58 16.10
C SER A 263 24.36 -16.66 16.29
N ALA A 264 23.87 -16.40 17.50
CA ALA A 264 22.44 -16.35 17.79
C ALA A 264 22.08 -15.00 18.43
N GLY A 265 20.93 -14.43 18.06
CA GLY A 265 20.49 -13.14 18.55
C GLY A 265 18.99 -13.09 18.78
N ALA A 266 18.56 -12.26 19.74
CA ALA A 266 17.16 -11.93 19.99
C ALA A 266 16.99 -10.42 20.21
N GLU A 267 16.03 -9.82 19.50
CA GLU A 267 15.65 -8.42 19.59
C GLU A 267 14.17 -8.34 19.98
N TYR A 268 13.88 -7.67 21.10
CA TYR A 268 12.54 -7.35 21.51
C TYR A 268 12.33 -5.84 21.40
N PHE A 269 11.44 -5.45 20.48
CA PHE A 269 11.12 -4.06 20.19
C PHE A 269 9.80 -3.67 20.83
N MET A 270 9.87 -2.77 21.81
CA MET A 270 8.76 -2.33 22.65
C MET A 270 8.19 -1.01 22.16
N PHE A 271 6.86 -0.98 21.95
CA PHE A 271 6.10 0.23 21.58
C PHE A 271 6.65 0.95 20.34
N GLN A 272 7.32 0.23 19.45
CA GLN A 272 8.07 0.78 18.32
C GLN A 272 9.09 1.87 18.66
N LEU A 273 9.53 1.96 19.93
CA LEU A 273 10.41 3.02 20.44
C LEU A 273 11.71 2.45 21.00
N ILE A 274 11.64 1.43 21.86
CA ILE A 274 12.82 0.91 22.57
C ILE A 274 13.09 -0.53 22.13
N SER A 275 14.32 -0.84 21.78
CA SER A 275 14.79 -2.20 21.47
C SER A 275 15.73 -2.69 22.57
N LEU A 276 15.47 -3.89 23.05
CA LEU A 276 16.39 -4.65 23.90
C LEU A 276 16.92 -5.82 23.10
N ARG A 277 18.24 -6.01 23.12
CA ARG A 277 18.94 -6.98 22.31
C ARG A 277 19.90 -7.79 23.15
N ALA A 278 19.93 -9.08 22.89
CA ALA A 278 20.92 -9.99 23.43
C ALA A 278 21.35 -10.98 22.35
N GLY A 279 22.61 -11.39 22.38
CA GLY A 279 23.13 -12.36 21.44
C GLY A 279 24.30 -13.15 22.00
N TYR A 280 24.71 -14.17 21.27
CA TYR A 280 25.83 -15.03 21.60
C TYR A 280 26.65 -15.32 20.35
N ILE A 281 27.97 -15.17 20.45
CA ILE A 281 28.93 -15.45 19.38
C ILE A 281 29.85 -16.61 19.80
N SER A 282 29.91 -17.67 19.00
CA SER A 282 30.59 -18.93 19.38
C SER A 282 31.98 -19.13 18.74
N ALA A 283 32.31 -18.42 17.67
CA ALA A 283 33.66 -18.46 17.10
C ALA A 283 34.09 -17.07 16.62
N ARG A 284 34.92 -16.42 17.43
CA ARG A 284 35.60 -15.18 17.12
C ARG A 284 37.01 -15.25 17.70
N ASP A 285 38.02 -14.88 16.92
CA ASP A 285 39.43 -14.89 17.35
C ASP A 285 39.65 -13.99 18.58
N THR A 286 38.83 -12.95 18.73
CA THR A 286 38.89 -11.97 19.82
C THR A 286 37.93 -12.29 20.96
N GLY A 287 37.42 -13.53 21.08
CA GLY A 287 36.63 -13.98 22.22
C GLY A 287 35.15 -14.26 21.94
N THR A 288 34.64 -15.29 22.61
CA THR A 288 33.26 -15.76 22.53
C THR A 288 32.46 -15.31 23.73
N GLY A 289 31.15 -15.10 23.58
CA GLY A 289 30.30 -14.81 24.74
C GLY A 289 29.03 -14.05 24.39
N VAL A 290 28.43 -13.48 25.45
CA VAL A 290 27.15 -12.78 25.39
C VAL A 290 27.35 -11.33 24.98
N CYS A 291 26.61 -10.89 23.98
CA CYS A 291 26.49 -9.50 23.58
C CYS A 291 25.16 -8.93 24.09
N LEU A 292 25.16 -7.65 24.45
CA LEU A 292 23.98 -6.92 24.89
C LEU A 292 23.87 -5.60 24.15
N GLY A 293 22.65 -5.10 23.99
CA GLY A 293 22.45 -3.77 23.44
C GLY A 293 21.07 -3.21 23.68
N VAL A 294 21.00 -1.89 23.55
CA VAL A 294 19.77 -1.11 23.63
C VAL A 294 19.73 -0.16 22.44
N GLY A 295 18.53 0.07 21.92
CA GLY A 295 18.33 1.04 20.85
C GLY A 295 17.06 1.84 21.02
N PHE A 296 17.08 3.10 20.60
CA PHE A 296 15.98 4.03 20.63
C PHE A 296 15.63 4.46 19.21
N ARG A 297 14.39 4.22 18.77
CA ARG A 297 13.86 4.59 17.46
C ARG A 297 12.98 5.82 17.58
N LEU A 298 13.47 6.93 17.06
CA LEU A 298 12.70 8.16 16.86
C LEU A 298 12.19 8.22 15.42
N SER A 299 11.31 9.18 15.12
CA SER A 299 10.73 9.33 13.78
C SER A 299 11.77 9.59 12.68
N PHE A 300 12.86 10.30 13.01
CA PHE A 300 13.91 10.71 12.06
C PHE A 300 15.28 10.09 12.36
N MET A 301 15.45 9.37 13.46
CA MET A 301 16.74 8.87 13.91
C MET A 301 16.62 7.59 14.76
N ASP A 302 17.47 6.61 14.53
CA ASP A 302 17.72 5.51 15.46
C ASP A 302 19.06 5.73 16.18
N LEU A 303 19.11 5.52 17.49
CA LEU A 303 20.32 5.53 18.31
C LEU A 303 20.52 4.15 18.92
N ASP A 304 21.69 3.54 18.70
CA ASP A 304 21.99 2.19 19.15
C ASP A 304 23.30 2.13 19.94
N TYR A 305 23.28 1.39 21.03
CA TYR A 305 24.45 1.09 21.85
C TYR A 305 24.58 -0.42 22.04
N SER A 306 25.80 -0.93 21.96
CA SER A 306 26.08 -2.34 22.19
C SER A 306 27.37 -2.57 22.96
N MET A 307 27.38 -3.67 23.71
CA MET A 307 28.55 -4.21 24.39
C MET A 307 28.78 -5.66 23.96
N SER A 308 30.02 -5.99 23.63
CA SER A 308 30.42 -7.33 23.20
C SER A 308 31.71 -7.78 23.89
N PRO A 309 31.91 -9.09 24.10
CA PRO A 309 33.12 -9.62 24.69
C PRO A 309 34.31 -9.46 23.72
N PHE A 310 35.48 -9.20 24.30
CA PHE A 310 36.76 -9.12 23.61
C PHE A 310 37.79 -10.08 24.23
N GLY A 311 37.32 -11.27 24.63
CA GLY A 311 38.17 -12.33 25.20
C GLY A 311 38.76 -11.92 26.54
N GLU A 312 40.02 -12.29 26.79
CA GLU A 312 40.75 -11.94 28.01
C GLU A 312 40.98 -10.43 28.19
N LEU A 313 40.83 -9.68 27.10
CA LEU A 313 41.07 -8.25 27.08
C LEU A 313 39.85 -7.44 27.60
N GLY A 314 38.68 -8.07 27.76
CA GLY A 314 37.52 -7.46 28.42
C GLY A 314 36.32 -7.29 27.50
N THR A 315 35.77 -6.08 27.39
CA THR A 315 34.57 -5.79 26.58
C THR A 315 34.80 -4.59 25.67
N THR A 316 34.27 -4.64 24.45
CA THR A 316 34.20 -3.48 23.56
C THR A 316 32.83 -2.83 23.62
N GLN A 317 32.80 -1.51 23.43
CA GLN A 317 31.59 -0.72 23.39
C GLN A 317 31.47 -0.03 22.04
N LYS A 318 30.23 0.06 21.55
CA LYS A 318 29.93 0.66 20.26
C LYS A 318 28.70 1.54 20.37
N LEU A 319 28.80 2.74 19.80
CA LEU A 319 27.70 3.68 19.67
C LEU A 319 27.46 3.92 18.19
N GLY A 320 26.20 3.92 17.77
CA GLY A 320 25.84 4.26 16.41
C GLY A 320 24.53 5.02 16.31
N ALA A 321 24.39 5.76 15.23
CA ALA A 321 23.21 6.51 14.87
C ALA A 321 22.83 6.25 13.42
N THR A 322 21.54 6.23 13.12
CA THR A 322 20.99 6.13 11.76
C THR A 322 19.97 7.24 11.56
N LEU A 323 20.28 8.21 10.71
CA LEU A 323 19.39 9.32 10.34
C LEU A 323 18.57 8.95 9.10
N ARG A 324 17.28 9.23 9.13
CA ARG A 324 16.33 8.99 8.03
C ARG A 324 15.85 10.31 7.44
N PHE A 325 15.84 10.42 6.11
CA PHE A 325 15.48 11.65 5.42
C PHE A 325 14.17 11.50 4.64
N GLY A 326 13.23 12.42 4.88
CA GLY A 326 11.97 12.49 4.14
C GLY A 326 10.92 11.47 4.60
N THR A 327 9.91 11.28 3.76
CA THR A 327 8.82 10.33 4.00
C THR A 327 8.98 9.12 3.10
N ALA A 328 8.57 7.94 3.59
CA ALA A 328 8.53 6.74 2.77
C ALA A 328 7.72 7.02 1.50
N ARG A 329 8.33 6.84 0.32
CA ARG A 329 7.60 6.93 -0.95
C ARG A 329 6.57 5.79 -0.94
N SER A 330 5.30 6.16 -0.74
CA SER A 330 4.19 5.26 -0.41
C SER A 330 4.13 4.02 -1.31
N LYS A 331 3.82 2.86 -0.71
CA LYS A 331 3.28 1.70 -1.42
C LYS A 331 2.06 2.14 -2.21
N GLN A 332 2.16 2.24 -3.53
CA GLN A 332 0.97 2.22 -4.36
C GLN A 332 0.54 0.75 -4.43
N PRO A 333 -0.57 0.33 -3.78
CA PRO A 333 -1.11 -0.99 -4.07
C PRO A 333 -1.44 -1.02 -5.57
N LEU A 334 -0.95 -2.05 -6.27
CA LEU A 334 -1.24 -2.24 -7.69
C LEU A 334 -2.77 -2.23 -7.90
N ALA A 335 -3.22 -1.44 -8.86
CA ALA A 335 -4.56 -1.54 -9.39
C ALA A 335 -4.71 -2.90 -10.08
N GLY A 336 -5.42 -3.84 -9.46
CA GLY A 336 -5.71 -5.16 -10.03
C GLY A 336 -5.91 -6.24 -8.97
N ALA A 337 -6.73 -7.24 -9.29
CA ALA A 337 -6.92 -8.40 -8.44
C ALA A 337 -5.59 -9.14 -8.25
N THR A 338 -5.11 -9.21 -7.02
CA THR A 338 -3.85 -9.87 -6.68
C THR A 338 -3.92 -11.36 -7.05
N ALA A 339 -2.79 -12.01 -7.38
CA ALA A 339 -2.82 -13.43 -7.76
C ALA A 339 -3.33 -14.37 -6.64
N ARG A 340 -3.41 -13.89 -5.38
CA ARG A 340 -4.07 -14.51 -4.23
C ARG A 340 -5.59 -14.38 -4.31
N VAL A 341 -6.12 -13.28 -4.85
CA VAL A 341 -7.54 -13.13 -5.22
C VAL A 341 -7.86 -13.99 -6.45
N ALA A 342 -7.00 -14.00 -7.46
CA ALA A 342 -7.17 -14.85 -8.65
C ALA A 342 -7.13 -16.35 -8.32
N ARG A 343 -6.17 -16.81 -7.49
CA ARG A 343 -6.09 -18.21 -7.02
C ARG A 343 -7.21 -18.58 -6.06
N ALA A 344 -7.74 -17.64 -5.27
CA ALA A 344 -8.94 -17.88 -4.47
C ALA A 344 -10.17 -18.16 -5.36
N GLY A 345 -10.23 -17.59 -6.58
CA GLY A 345 -11.27 -17.89 -7.57
C GLY A 345 -11.16 -19.28 -8.22
N VAL A 346 -9.96 -19.86 -8.30
CA VAL A 346 -9.71 -21.15 -8.99
C VAL A 346 -9.85 -22.37 -8.07
N MET A 347 -9.84 -22.18 -6.74
CA MET A 347 -9.98 -23.25 -5.72
C MET A 347 -11.35 -23.32 -5.04
N ALA A 348 -12.32 -22.51 -5.46
CA ALA A 348 -13.67 -22.54 -4.89
C ALA A 348 -14.53 -23.64 -5.55
N PRO A 349 -15.17 -24.54 -4.77
CA PRO A 349 -16.21 -25.44 -5.30
C PRO A 349 -17.29 -24.62 -6.02
N LYS A 350 -17.89 -25.13 -7.10
CA LYS A 350 -18.95 -24.42 -7.87
C LYS A 350 -20.05 -23.83 -6.97
N GLU A 351 -20.43 -24.56 -5.93
CA GLU A 351 -21.40 -24.14 -4.90
C GLU A 351 -21.01 -22.84 -4.19
N LYS A 352 -19.71 -22.61 -3.96
CA LYS A 352 -19.21 -21.40 -3.29
C LYS A 352 -19.17 -20.21 -4.23
N ILE A 353 -18.98 -20.43 -5.54
CA ILE A 353 -19.08 -19.38 -6.57
C ILE A 353 -20.55 -18.94 -6.73
N GLU A 354 -21.49 -19.89 -6.72
CA GLU A 354 -22.92 -19.59 -6.74
C GLU A 354 -23.37 -18.86 -5.46
N ALA A 355 -22.86 -19.26 -4.29
CA ALA A 355 -23.10 -18.55 -3.04
C ALA A 355 -22.55 -17.11 -3.07
N LEU A 356 -21.35 -16.89 -3.60
CA LEU A 356 -20.78 -15.54 -3.74
C LEU A 356 -21.60 -14.65 -4.69
N LYS A 357 -22.13 -15.21 -5.78
CA LYS A 357 -23.08 -14.50 -6.66
C LYS A 357 -24.40 -14.17 -5.97
N LEU A 358 -24.91 -15.09 -5.15
CA LEU A 358 -26.10 -14.85 -4.33
C LEU A 358 -25.85 -13.67 -3.38
N TYR A 359 -24.74 -13.67 -2.64
CA TYR A 359 -24.38 -12.57 -1.75
C TYR A 359 -24.18 -11.24 -2.49
N ALA A 360 -23.56 -11.24 -3.69
CA ALA A 360 -23.41 -10.03 -4.48
C ALA A 360 -24.78 -9.45 -4.87
N ASN A 361 -25.73 -10.30 -5.29
CA ASN A 361 -27.10 -9.87 -5.61
C ASN A 361 -27.87 -9.39 -4.36
N ASP A 362 -27.66 -10.01 -3.20
CA ASP A 362 -28.24 -9.53 -1.94
C ASP A 362 -27.78 -8.11 -1.61
N TYR A 363 -26.50 -7.79 -1.85
CA TYR A 363 -25.99 -6.43 -1.68
C TYR A 363 -26.56 -5.43 -2.70
N ILE A 364 -26.84 -5.86 -3.94
CA ILE A 364 -27.56 -5.02 -4.91
C ILE A 364 -28.99 -4.71 -4.42
N GLU A 365 -29.71 -5.71 -3.91
CA GLU A 365 -31.05 -5.50 -3.35
C GLU A 365 -31.03 -4.63 -2.09
N LEU A 366 -30.02 -4.78 -1.23
CA LEU A 366 -29.81 -3.87 -0.10
C LEU A 366 -29.52 -2.44 -0.56
N ALA A 367 -28.68 -2.26 -1.59
CA ALA A 367 -28.42 -0.94 -2.16
C ALA A 367 -29.70 -0.29 -2.71
N ARG A 368 -30.56 -1.08 -3.35
CA ARG A 368 -31.87 -0.63 -3.82
C ARG A 368 -32.78 -0.19 -2.67
N ARG A 369 -32.90 -1.01 -1.63
CA ARG A 369 -33.67 -0.65 -0.42
C ARG A 369 -33.14 0.61 0.24
N ASN A 370 -31.82 0.77 0.30
CA ASN A 370 -31.19 1.96 0.85
C ASN A 370 -31.46 3.20 -0.01
N LEU A 371 -31.46 3.08 -1.34
CA LEU A 371 -31.89 4.17 -2.23
C LEU A 371 -33.35 4.56 -1.95
N ASP A 372 -34.27 3.60 -1.86
CA ASP A 372 -35.68 3.85 -1.53
C ASP A 372 -35.86 4.46 -0.12
N GLY A 373 -34.96 4.06 0.80
CA GLY A 373 -34.81 4.62 2.14
C GLY A 373 -34.11 5.98 2.19
N ARG A 374 -33.56 6.46 1.07
CA ARG A 374 -32.77 7.71 0.94
C ARG A 374 -31.50 7.70 1.78
N GLU A 375 -30.94 6.51 1.98
CA GLU A 375 -29.64 6.21 2.58
C GLU A 375 -28.60 6.04 1.46
N TYR A 376 -28.29 7.14 0.77
CA TYR A 376 -27.40 7.17 -0.38
C TYR A 376 -25.98 6.73 -0.06
N THR A 377 -25.48 7.04 1.14
CA THR A 377 -24.15 6.61 1.59
C THR A 377 -24.07 5.09 1.73
N LEU A 378 -25.05 4.49 2.41
CA LEU A 378 -25.16 3.04 2.57
C LEU A 378 -25.45 2.34 1.25
N ALA A 379 -26.18 2.98 0.33
CA ALA A 379 -26.40 2.45 -1.01
C ALA A 379 -25.07 2.31 -1.77
N VAL A 380 -24.21 3.35 -1.77
CA VAL A 380 -22.87 3.27 -2.39
C VAL A 380 -22.01 2.20 -1.72
N ASP A 381 -22.03 2.10 -0.39
CA ASP A 381 -21.24 1.09 0.33
C ASP A 381 -21.68 -0.34 -0.01
N ASN A 382 -22.97 -0.59 -0.16
CA ASN A 382 -23.48 -1.90 -0.57
C ASN A 382 -23.19 -2.20 -2.06
N LEU A 383 -23.24 -1.20 -2.95
CA LEU A 383 -22.80 -1.37 -4.34
C LEU A 383 -21.31 -1.73 -4.43
N ASN A 384 -20.45 -1.04 -3.66
CA ASN A 384 -19.03 -1.34 -3.60
C ASN A 384 -18.74 -2.76 -3.08
N LYS A 385 -19.49 -3.22 -2.07
CA LYS A 385 -19.42 -4.61 -1.60
C LYS A 385 -19.84 -5.60 -2.69
N ALA A 386 -20.93 -5.32 -3.40
CA ALA A 386 -21.39 -6.16 -4.51
C ALA A 386 -20.33 -6.26 -5.63
N PHE A 387 -19.72 -5.14 -6.03
CA PHE A 387 -18.70 -5.11 -7.07
C PHE A 387 -17.40 -5.79 -6.66
N ASN A 388 -17.02 -5.73 -5.38
CA ASN A 388 -15.87 -6.46 -4.86
C ASN A 388 -16.10 -7.98 -4.86
N LEU A 389 -17.35 -8.42 -4.71
CA LEU A 389 -17.72 -9.84 -4.76
C LEU A 389 -17.87 -10.37 -6.19
N GLU A 390 -18.50 -9.60 -7.09
CA GLU A 390 -18.70 -9.94 -8.50
C GLU A 390 -18.40 -8.69 -9.38
N PRO A 391 -17.15 -8.53 -9.84
CA PRO A 391 -16.73 -7.36 -10.62
C PRO A 391 -17.50 -7.14 -11.93
N ARG A 392 -18.09 -8.20 -12.52
CA ARG A 392 -18.91 -8.10 -13.74
C ARG A 392 -20.17 -7.27 -13.56
N LEU A 393 -20.62 -7.06 -12.32
CA LEU A 393 -21.77 -6.19 -12.02
C LEU A 393 -21.50 -4.72 -12.34
N ILE A 394 -20.23 -4.32 -12.46
CA ILE A 394 -19.82 -2.97 -12.88
C ILE A 394 -20.29 -2.69 -14.32
N ASP A 395 -20.20 -3.68 -15.21
CA ASP A 395 -20.66 -3.55 -16.60
C ASP A 395 -22.20 -3.62 -16.72
N GLY A 396 -22.88 -3.91 -15.61
CA GLY A 396 -24.33 -4.01 -15.53
C GLY A 396 -25.05 -2.68 -15.29
N PRO A 397 -26.36 -2.73 -14.98
CA PRO A 397 -27.19 -1.53 -14.81
C PRO A 397 -26.81 -0.66 -13.61
N TRP A 398 -25.97 -1.17 -12.70
CA TRP A 398 -25.60 -0.50 -11.45
C TRP A 398 -24.25 0.22 -11.49
N GLY A 399 -23.36 -0.09 -12.44
CA GLY A 399 -22.04 0.56 -12.51
C GLY A 399 -22.13 2.07 -12.72
N ASN A 400 -22.80 2.49 -13.79
CA ASN A 400 -23.01 3.91 -14.07
C ASN A 400 -23.81 4.62 -12.97
N LYS A 401 -24.81 3.93 -12.39
CA LYS A 401 -25.59 4.46 -11.26
C LYS A 401 -24.72 4.71 -10.03
N SER A 402 -23.83 3.77 -9.71
CA SER A 402 -22.90 3.86 -8.59
C SER A 402 -21.95 5.05 -8.75
N VAL A 403 -21.34 5.22 -9.92
CA VAL A 403 -20.41 6.33 -10.20
C VAL A 403 -21.12 7.68 -10.05
N ARG A 404 -22.33 7.81 -10.61
CA ARG A 404 -23.13 9.04 -10.48
C ARG A 404 -23.54 9.31 -9.03
N LEU A 405 -23.99 8.28 -8.31
CA LEU A 405 -24.40 8.41 -6.91
C LEU A 405 -23.21 8.80 -6.02
N GLU A 406 -22.04 8.19 -6.21
CA GLU A 406 -20.82 8.52 -5.46
C GLU A 406 -20.35 9.96 -5.73
N ALA A 407 -20.38 10.39 -6.99
CA ALA A 407 -20.06 11.77 -7.37
C ALA A 407 -20.97 12.78 -6.66
N LEU A 408 -22.28 12.47 -6.58
CA LEU A 408 -23.25 13.32 -5.88
C LEU A 408 -23.04 13.29 -4.36
N ASN A 409 -22.86 12.11 -3.76
CA ASN A 409 -22.59 11.95 -2.32
C ASN A 409 -21.37 12.75 -1.88
N LYS A 410 -20.30 12.74 -2.68
CA LYS A 410 -19.07 13.49 -2.43
C LYS A 410 -19.30 15.00 -2.48
N ARG A 411 -19.99 15.49 -3.51
CA ARG A 411 -20.31 16.92 -3.68
C ARG A 411 -21.23 17.46 -2.59
N LEU A 412 -22.17 16.64 -2.12
CA LEU A 412 -23.08 16.99 -1.03
C LEU A 412 -22.52 16.69 0.37
N GLN A 413 -21.31 16.11 0.46
CA GLN A 413 -20.63 15.75 1.70
C GLN A 413 -21.49 14.88 2.63
N LEU A 414 -22.28 13.96 2.06
CA LEU A 414 -23.24 13.16 2.84
C LEU A 414 -22.55 12.19 3.82
N ARG A 415 -21.35 11.73 3.46
CA ARG A 415 -20.54 10.86 4.33
C ARG A 415 -19.94 11.61 5.52
N ASP A 416 -19.46 12.84 5.28
CA ASP A 416 -18.81 13.66 6.29
C ASP A 416 -19.83 14.31 7.23
N THR A 417 -21.06 14.55 6.74
CA THR A 417 -22.15 15.16 7.53
C THR A 417 -23.43 14.30 7.46
N PRO A 418 -23.55 13.22 8.26
CA PRO A 418 -24.69 12.28 8.20
C PRO A 418 -26.07 12.92 8.45
N VAL A 419 -26.12 14.07 9.15
CA VAL A 419 -27.38 14.81 9.38
C VAL A 419 -27.99 15.31 8.06
N ARG A 420 -27.19 15.59 7.04
CA ARG A 420 -27.67 16.00 5.71
C ARG A 420 -28.54 14.92 5.07
N GLU A 421 -28.14 13.66 5.21
CA GLU A 421 -28.91 12.54 4.65
C GLU A 421 -30.29 12.40 5.33
N LYS A 422 -30.39 12.70 6.63
CA LYS A 422 -31.68 12.74 7.34
C LYS A 422 -32.67 13.76 6.78
N ASN A 423 -32.19 14.85 6.17
CA ASN A 423 -33.08 15.83 5.53
C ASN A 423 -33.77 15.25 4.29
N PHE A 424 -33.10 14.37 3.54
CA PHE A 424 -33.76 13.63 2.47
C PHE A 424 -34.82 12.66 3.01
N GLN A 425 -34.62 12.09 4.20
CA GLN A 425 -35.52 11.10 4.79
C GLN A 425 -36.83 11.65 5.36
N LYS A 426 -37.00 12.98 5.47
CA LYS A 426 -38.21 13.60 6.07
C LYS A 426 -39.53 13.32 5.32
N ARG A 427 -39.46 12.88 4.06
CA ARG A 427 -40.62 12.55 3.20
C ARG A 427 -41.64 13.68 2.98
N GLU A 428 -41.21 14.92 3.17
CA GLU A 428 -41.92 16.14 2.79
C GLU A 428 -41.81 16.39 1.28
N GLU A 429 -42.68 17.26 0.72
CA GLU A 429 -42.70 17.60 -0.72
C GLU A 429 -41.30 17.94 -1.26
N GLN A 430 -40.57 18.83 -0.59
CA GLN A 430 -39.20 19.20 -0.97
C GLN A 430 -38.26 17.98 -1.02
N SER A 431 -38.26 17.15 0.01
CA SER A 431 -37.40 15.97 0.09
C SER A 431 -37.80 14.86 -0.90
N ASN A 432 -39.08 14.75 -1.23
CA ASN A 432 -39.61 13.79 -2.20
C ASN A 432 -39.16 14.17 -3.61
N VAL A 433 -39.35 15.43 -4.00
CA VAL A 433 -38.92 15.94 -5.30
C VAL A 433 -37.39 15.94 -5.41
N ALA A 434 -36.68 16.23 -4.32
CA ALA A 434 -35.23 16.11 -4.28
C ALA A 434 -34.76 14.67 -4.50
N HIS A 435 -35.43 13.69 -3.88
CA HIS A 435 -35.12 12.28 -4.11
C HIS A 435 -35.40 11.86 -5.57
N GLU A 436 -36.52 12.31 -6.16
CA GLU A 436 -36.78 12.11 -7.59
C GLU A 436 -35.66 12.71 -8.47
N ALA A 437 -35.11 13.87 -8.09
CA ALA A 437 -33.97 14.47 -8.79
C ALA A 437 -32.72 13.60 -8.72
N VAL A 438 -32.41 13.05 -7.53
CA VAL A 438 -31.29 12.12 -7.34
C VAL A 438 -31.47 10.86 -8.19
N VAL A 439 -32.65 10.25 -8.17
CA VAL A 439 -32.97 9.04 -8.94
C VAL A 439 -32.85 9.32 -10.45
N ALA A 440 -33.44 10.42 -10.93
CA ALA A 440 -33.32 10.83 -12.32
C ALA A 440 -31.85 11.04 -12.73
N TYR A 441 -31.03 11.61 -11.84
CA TYR A 441 -29.61 11.83 -12.12
C TYR A 441 -28.86 10.51 -12.27
N ILE A 442 -29.00 9.59 -11.31
CA ILE A 442 -28.29 8.30 -11.37
C ILE A 442 -28.74 7.44 -12.54
N GLU A 443 -29.99 7.59 -12.99
CA GLU A 443 -30.53 6.86 -14.15
C GLU A 443 -30.12 7.42 -15.51
N GLY A 444 -29.44 8.57 -15.55
CA GLY A 444 -29.03 9.17 -16.82
C GLY A 444 -29.94 10.29 -17.33
N HIS A 445 -31.03 10.59 -16.63
CA HIS A 445 -32.01 11.60 -17.04
C HIS A 445 -31.59 13.00 -16.55
N GLU A 446 -30.52 13.53 -17.13
CA GLU A 446 -29.84 14.77 -16.68
C GLU A 446 -30.75 15.99 -16.64
N MET A 447 -31.52 16.24 -17.70
CA MET A 447 -32.43 17.39 -17.74
C MET A 447 -33.59 17.25 -16.75
N LYS A 448 -34.12 16.03 -16.57
CA LYS A 448 -35.16 15.74 -15.58
C LYS A 448 -34.63 15.98 -14.16
N ALA A 449 -33.43 15.49 -13.85
CA ALA A 449 -32.79 15.73 -12.57
C ALA A 449 -32.59 17.22 -12.28
N PHE A 450 -32.10 17.97 -13.27
CA PHE A 450 -31.90 19.42 -13.18
C PHE A 450 -33.21 20.17 -12.89
N LEU A 451 -34.28 19.87 -13.61
CA LEU A 451 -35.59 20.51 -13.41
C LEU A 451 -36.22 20.11 -12.07
N LEU A 452 -36.11 18.85 -11.66
CA LEU A 452 -36.58 18.39 -10.35
C LEU A 452 -35.80 19.05 -9.22
N ALA A 453 -34.51 19.35 -9.40
CA ALA A 453 -33.74 20.10 -8.39
C ALA A 453 -34.24 21.55 -8.23
N HIS A 454 -34.65 22.22 -9.31
CA HIS A 454 -35.33 23.53 -9.23
C HIS A 454 -36.63 23.41 -8.46
N ALA A 455 -37.40 22.38 -8.77
CA ALA A 455 -38.68 22.11 -8.12
C ALA A 455 -38.55 21.79 -6.63
N ALA A 456 -37.52 21.04 -6.25
CA ALA A 456 -37.20 20.70 -4.87
C ALA A 456 -36.85 21.94 -4.04
N LEU A 457 -35.94 22.79 -4.54
CA LEU A 457 -35.62 24.05 -3.87
C LEU A 457 -36.83 25.00 -3.83
N GLY A 458 -37.63 25.03 -4.89
CA GLY A 458 -38.84 25.82 -5.00
C GLY A 458 -39.94 25.44 -4.01
N ALA A 459 -40.06 24.15 -3.67
CA ALA A 459 -41.03 23.65 -2.69
C ALA A 459 -40.83 24.24 -1.28
N ASN A 460 -39.59 24.52 -0.88
CA ASN A 460 -39.30 25.25 0.35
C ASN A 460 -37.98 26.02 0.26
N ARG A 461 -38.08 27.29 -0.16
CA ARG A 461 -36.92 28.19 -0.35
C ARG A 461 -36.23 28.61 0.95
N ARG A 462 -36.89 28.44 2.10
CA ARG A 462 -36.33 28.73 3.43
C ARG A 462 -35.95 27.45 4.17
N GLY A 463 -35.95 26.31 3.47
CA GLY A 463 -35.57 25.01 4.01
C GLY A 463 -34.07 24.89 4.21
N ASP A 464 -33.62 23.66 4.37
CA ASP A 464 -32.20 23.36 4.56
C ASP A 464 -31.39 23.73 3.30
N ALA A 465 -30.21 24.33 3.48
CA ALA A 465 -29.31 24.75 2.41
C ALA A 465 -28.89 23.58 1.49
N LEU A 466 -28.99 22.33 1.98
CA LEU A 466 -28.73 21.12 1.22
C LEU A 466 -29.45 21.07 -0.14
N PHE A 467 -30.69 21.56 -0.24
CA PHE A 467 -31.44 21.51 -1.50
C PHE A 467 -31.01 22.59 -2.50
N GLU A 468 -30.45 23.69 -2.00
CA GLU A 468 -29.78 24.68 -2.84
C GLU A 468 -28.45 24.09 -3.36
N GLU A 469 -27.65 23.48 -2.48
CA GLU A 469 -26.44 22.76 -2.88
C GLU A 469 -26.74 21.65 -3.89
N LEU A 470 -27.84 20.89 -3.72
CA LEU A 470 -28.29 19.87 -4.67
C LEU A 470 -28.54 20.48 -6.05
N LEU A 471 -29.23 21.61 -6.12
CA LEU A 471 -29.49 22.30 -7.38
C LEU A 471 -28.20 22.74 -8.07
N TYR A 472 -27.30 23.45 -7.37
CA TYR A 472 -26.05 23.92 -7.97
C TYR A 472 -25.13 22.76 -8.37
N ASN A 473 -25.07 21.69 -7.58
CA ASN A 473 -24.27 20.53 -7.92
C ASN A 473 -24.84 19.77 -9.12
N LEU A 474 -26.16 19.57 -9.21
CA LEU A 474 -26.77 18.95 -10.39
C LEU A 474 -26.66 19.85 -11.62
N ALA A 475 -26.75 21.17 -11.48
CA ALA A 475 -26.50 22.11 -12.55
C ALA A 475 -25.10 21.93 -13.14
N ASP A 476 -24.06 21.91 -12.30
CA ASP A 476 -22.68 21.69 -12.74
C ASP A 476 -22.47 20.27 -13.33
N LEU A 477 -22.95 19.23 -12.65
CA LEU A 477 -22.82 17.83 -13.11
C LEU A 477 -23.54 17.57 -14.45
N THR A 478 -24.61 18.30 -14.74
CA THR A 478 -25.39 18.18 -15.99
C THR A 478 -25.06 19.27 -17.01
N ARG A 479 -24.08 20.14 -16.72
CA ARG A 479 -23.66 21.26 -17.57
C ARG A 479 -24.78 22.23 -17.92
N ASN A 480 -25.69 22.47 -16.99
CA ASN A 480 -26.79 23.42 -17.12
C ASN A 480 -26.57 24.63 -16.20
N GLY A 481 -26.97 25.83 -16.64
CA GLY A 481 -26.95 27.04 -15.80
C GLY A 481 -28.23 27.16 -14.98
N VAL A 482 -28.13 27.43 -13.68
CA VAL A 482 -29.28 27.58 -12.77
C VAL A 482 -30.23 28.68 -13.25
N ARG A 483 -31.52 28.35 -13.41
CA ARG A 483 -32.58 29.25 -13.88
C ARG A 483 -33.37 29.79 -12.69
N ARG A 484 -32.95 30.95 -12.18
CA ARG A 484 -33.49 31.52 -10.92
C ARG A 484 -35.00 31.81 -10.98
N ASP A 485 -35.53 32.13 -12.16
CA ASP A 485 -36.96 32.35 -12.41
C ASP A 485 -37.78 31.05 -12.39
N GLU A 486 -37.13 29.89 -12.45
CA GLU A 486 -37.77 28.56 -12.48
C GLU A 486 -37.71 27.84 -11.12
N ILE A 487 -37.18 28.48 -10.08
CA ILE A 487 -37.15 27.95 -8.71
C ILE A 487 -38.54 28.11 -8.07
N MET A 488 -39.41 27.13 -8.30
CA MET A 488 -40.79 27.09 -7.81
C MET A 488 -41.26 25.63 -7.62
N PRO A 489 -42.28 25.36 -6.79
CA PRO A 489 -42.75 23.99 -6.54
C PRO A 489 -43.11 23.26 -7.85
N LYS A 490 -42.95 21.93 -7.89
CA LYS A 490 -43.08 21.10 -9.11
C LYS A 490 -44.34 21.41 -9.93
N MET A 491 -45.50 21.47 -9.27
CA MET A 491 -46.78 21.76 -9.93
C MET A 491 -46.89 23.19 -10.46
N VAL A 492 -46.28 24.16 -9.78
CA VAL A 492 -46.24 25.56 -10.21
C VAL A 492 -45.31 25.69 -11.43
N LEU A 493 -44.16 25.00 -11.41
CA LEU A 493 -43.22 24.95 -12.51
C LEU A 493 -43.88 24.40 -13.78
N ILE A 494 -44.58 23.27 -13.67
CA ILE A 494 -45.33 22.68 -14.79
C ILE A 494 -46.37 23.67 -15.36
N LYS A 495 -47.14 24.34 -14.49
CA LYS A 495 -48.13 25.33 -14.93
C LYS A 495 -47.49 26.52 -15.65
N GLU A 496 -46.37 27.03 -15.14
CA GLU A 496 -45.66 28.15 -15.75
C GLU A 496 -45.06 27.76 -17.10
N LYS A 497 -44.46 26.57 -17.22
CA LYS A 497 -43.96 26.05 -18.50
C LYS A 497 -45.08 25.85 -19.53
N LEU A 498 -46.22 25.30 -19.11
CA LEU A 498 -47.40 25.20 -19.97
C LEU A 498 -47.89 26.60 -20.43
N LYS A 499 -47.86 27.60 -19.56
CA LYS A 499 -48.22 28.98 -19.90
C LYS A 499 -47.22 29.60 -20.89
N LYS A 500 -45.91 29.41 -20.68
CA LYS A 500 -44.85 29.80 -21.64
C LYS A 500 -45.05 29.12 -22.99
N ALA A 501 -45.35 27.82 -23.02
CA ALA A 501 -45.65 27.09 -24.24
C ALA A 501 -46.87 27.65 -24.99
N ALA A 502 -47.97 27.95 -24.28
CA ALA A 502 -49.16 28.57 -24.87
C ALA A 502 -48.86 29.95 -25.49
N LYS A 503 -48.03 30.77 -24.81
CA LYS A 503 -47.55 32.04 -25.37
C LYS A 503 -46.72 31.81 -26.64
N GLY A 504 -45.86 30.79 -26.64
CA GLY A 504 -45.08 30.37 -27.81
C GLY A 504 -45.96 30.07 -29.03
N PHE A 505 -47.06 29.33 -28.85
CA PHE A 505 -48.04 29.12 -29.92
C PHE A 505 -48.67 30.41 -30.43
N TYR A 506 -49.04 31.33 -29.52
CA TYR A 506 -49.67 32.60 -29.89
C TYR A 506 -48.74 33.50 -30.73
N ILE A 507 -47.45 33.51 -30.41
CA ILE A 507 -46.42 34.30 -31.14
C ILE A 507 -45.71 33.50 -32.24
N GLN A 508 -46.20 32.30 -32.57
CA GLN A 508 -45.66 31.38 -33.59
C GLN A 508 -44.20 30.94 -33.37
N GLN A 509 -43.72 30.99 -32.13
CA GLN A 509 -42.43 30.41 -31.71
C GLN A 509 -42.63 28.94 -31.28
N PHE A 510 -42.79 28.05 -32.27
CA PHE A 510 -43.08 26.64 -32.02
C PHE A 510 -41.89 25.87 -31.43
N ASP A 511 -40.67 26.34 -31.68
CA ASP A 511 -39.44 25.81 -31.08
C ASP A 511 -39.41 26.05 -29.56
N LEU A 512 -39.81 27.26 -29.13
CA LEU A 512 -39.98 27.58 -27.70
C LEU A 512 -41.09 26.73 -27.09
N ALA A 513 -42.24 26.62 -27.79
CA ALA A 513 -43.36 25.82 -27.31
C ALA A 513 -43.00 24.33 -27.16
N ALA A 514 -42.23 23.78 -28.10
CA ALA A 514 -41.73 22.41 -28.03
C ALA A 514 -40.82 22.22 -26.82
N ARG A 515 -39.80 23.09 -26.63
CA ARG A 515 -38.87 23.00 -25.49
C ARG A 515 -39.58 23.05 -24.14
N GLU A 516 -40.51 23.98 -23.96
CA GLU A 516 -41.26 24.10 -22.71
C GLU A 516 -42.14 22.85 -22.45
N CYS A 517 -42.75 22.26 -23.49
CA CYS A 517 -43.52 21.03 -23.36
C CYS A 517 -42.65 19.78 -23.16
N GLU A 518 -41.47 19.70 -23.76
CA GLU A 518 -40.47 18.66 -23.48
C GLU A 518 -40.10 18.66 -21.99
N GLU A 519 -39.84 19.83 -21.43
CA GLU A 519 -39.54 19.97 -20.00
C GLU A 519 -40.75 19.65 -19.10
N VAL A 520 -41.98 19.95 -19.53
CA VAL A 520 -43.22 19.53 -18.83
C VAL A 520 -43.33 18.02 -18.75
N VAL A 521 -43.15 17.30 -19.87
CA VAL A 521 -43.29 15.84 -19.88
C VAL A 521 -42.13 15.13 -19.18
N LEU A 522 -40.97 15.78 -19.04
CA LEU A 522 -39.89 15.29 -18.17
C LEU A 522 -40.23 15.42 -16.69
N LEU A 523 -40.86 16.53 -16.29
CA LEU A 523 -41.29 16.77 -14.90
C LEU A 523 -42.49 15.88 -14.51
N ASP A 524 -43.42 15.67 -15.45
CA ASP A 524 -44.66 14.93 -15.25
C ASP A 524 -45.05 14.17 -16.54
N GLU A 525 -44.60 12.92 -16.62
CA GLU A 525 -44.85 12.05 -17.79
C GLU A 525 -46.31 11.68 -17.97
N THR A 526 -47.15 11.85 -16.94
CA THR A 526 -48.59 11.55 -16.99
C THR A 526 -49.43 12.78 -17.35
N ASN A 527 -48.81 13.89 -17.75
CA ASN A 527 -49.51 15.13 -18.11
C ASN A 527 -50.07 15.10 -19.56
N PRO A 528 -51.38 14.87 -19.78
CA PRO A 528 -51.92 14.78 -21.14
C PRO A 528 -51.80 16.10 -21.90
N ILE A 529 -51.94 17.25 -21.23
CA ILE A 529 -51.87 18.58 -21.86
C ILE A 529 -50.44 18.85 -22.37
N GLY A 530 -49.43 18.48 -21.59
CA GLY A 530 -48.03 18.57 -22.01
C GLY A 530 -47.76 17.78 -23.29
N TRP A 531 -48.21 16.53 -23.35
CA TRP A 531 -48.08 15.69 -24.54
C TRP A 531 -48.85 16.21 -25.76
N THR A 532 -50.11 16.67 -25.59
CA THR A 532 -50.91 17.25 -26.68
C THR A 532 -50.26 18.51 -27.26
N ARG A 533 -49.76 19.39 -26.39
CA ARG A 533 -49.07 20.61 -26.82
C ARG A 533 -47.71 20.30 -27.45
N LEU A 534 -46.96 19.33 -26.92
CA LEU A 534 -45.72 18.87 -27.54
C LEU A 534 -45.95 18.34 -28.97
N GLY A 535 -46.99 17.52 -29.15
CA GLY A 535 -47.39 17.02 -30.47
C GLY A 535 -47.72 18.15 -31.44
N SER A 536 -48.45 19.15 -30.96
CA SER A 536 -48.83 20.33 -31.75
C SER A 536 -47.62 21.17 -32.13
N ALA A 537 -46.66 21.37 -31.22
CA ALA A 537 -45.45 22.13 -31.48
C ALA A 537 -44.59 21.43 -32.54
N TYR A 538 -44.34 20.11 -32.41
CA TYR A 538 -43.59 19.35 -33.41
C TYR A 538 -44.28 19.33 -34.77
N TYR A 539 -45.61 19.24 -34.80
CA TYR A 539 -46.35 19.28 -36.07
C TYR A 539 -46.15 20.62 -36.77
N MET A 540 -46.25 21.74 -36.05
CA MET A 540 -46.01 23.08 -36.59
C MET A 540 -44.56 23.31 -37.01
N MET A 541 -43.60 22.59 -36.41
CA MET A 541 -42.20 22.56 -36.82
C MET A 541 -41.91 21.62 -38.00
N GLY A 542 -42.89 20.86 -38.47
CA GLY A 542 -42.75 19.90 -39.57
C GLY A 542 -42.23 18.51 -39.16
N ASP A 543 -41.92 18.26 -37.89
CA ASP A 543 -41.49 16.95 -37.39
C ASP A 543 -42.70 16.06 -37.09
N LYS A 544 -43.32 15.58 -38.18
CA LYS A 544 -44.51 14.71 -38.12
C LYS A 544 -44.29 13.42 -37.34
N ALA A 545 -43.07 12.89 -37.32
CA ALA A 545 -42.74 11.65 -36.63
C ALA A 545 -42.79 11.84 -35.11
N LYS A 546 -42.17 12.90 -34.57
CA LYS A 546 -42.27 13.21 -33.15
C LYS A 546 -43.66 13.69 -32.76
N ALA A 547 -44.33 14.46 -33.61
CA ALA A 547 -45.70 14.89 -33.40
C ALA A 547 -46.64 13.69 -33.17
N ARG A 548 -46.59 12.70 -34.06
CA ARG A 548 -47.38 11.46 -33.94
C ARG A 548 -47.14 10.75 -32.61
N LYS A 549 -45.88 10.52 -32.23
CA LYS A 549 -45.54 9.84 -30.97
C LYS A 549 -46.07 10.58 -29.73
N ALA A 550 -45.98 11.91 -29.74
CA ALA A 550 -46.48 12.73 -28.64
C ALA A 550 -48.02 12.67 -28.54
N TYR A 551 -48.74 12.73 -29.66
CA TYR A 551 -50.20 12.58 -29.66
C TYR A 551 -50.66 11.17 -29.28
N GLU A 552 -49.96 10.12 -29.71
CA GLU A 552 -50.23 8.74 -29.27
C GLU A 552 -50.11 8.63 -27.75
N LYS A 553 -49.05 9.21 -27.16
CA LYS A 553 -48.88 9.24 -25.71
C LYS A 553 -49.96 10.08 -25.01
N ALA A 554 -50.36 11.20 -25.60
CA ALA A 554 -51.47 12.02 -25.08
C ALA A 554 -52.79 11.25 -25.04
N LEU A 555 -53.14 10.52 -26.10
CA LEU A 555 -54.36 9.70 -26.18
C LEU A 555 -54.31 8.45 -25.28
N GLN A 556 -53.12 7.90 -25.02
CA GLN A 556 -52.96 6.85 -24.00
C GLN A 556 -53.30 7.37 -22.60
N LEU A 557 -52.93 8.62 -22.27
CA LEU A 557 -53.17 9.24 -20.97
C LEU A 557 -54.58 9.82 -20.85
N ASN A 558 -55.13 10.34 -21.93
CA ASN A 558 -56.50 10.86 -22.00
C ASN A 558 -57.21 10.36 -23.28
N PRO A 559 -57.79 9.15 -23.24
CA PRO A 559 -58.53 8.62 -24.37
C PRO A 559 -59.72 9.49 -24.79
N GLY A 560 -60.27 10.31 -23.88
CA GLY A 560 -61.42 11.17 -24.13
C GLY A 560 -61.14 12.43 -24.96
N ASP A 561 -59.89 12.69 -25.34
CA ASP A 561 -59.53 13.87 -26.16
C ASP A 561 -59.98 13.70 -27.62
N ALA A 562 -61.24 14.06 -27.87
CA ALA A 562 -61.87 13.99 -29.19
C ALA A 562 -61.17 14.90 -30.22
N VAL A 563 -60.54 16.00 -29.77
CA VAL A 563 -59.86 16.95 -30.66
C VAL A 563 -58.58 16.33 -31.20
N THR A 564 -57.73 15.81 -30.30
CA THR A 564 -56.48 15.13 -30.70
C THR A 564 -56.76 13.89 -31.54
N ARG A 565 -57.80 13.12 -31.20
CA ARG A 565 -58.20 11.94 -31.98
C ARG A 565 -58.60 12.30 -33.41
N LYS A 566 -59.51 13.28 -33.56
CA LYS A 566 -59.95 13.75 -34.88
C LYS A 566 -58.76 14.26 -35.71
N PHE A 567 -57.86 15.02 -35.09
CA PHE A 567 -56.65 15.50 -35.76
C PHE A 567 -55.76 14.34 -36.25
N MET A 568 -55.51 13.34 -35.41
CA MET A 568 -54.74 12.16 -35.82
C MET A 568 -55.39 11.39 -36.96
N ASP A 569 -56.72 11.22 -36.93
CA ASP A 569 -57.48 10.55 -37.99
C ASP A 569 -57.36 11.30 -39.33
N GLU A 570 -57.46 12.65 -39.32
CA GLU A 570 -57.28 13.51 -40.50
C GLU A 570 -55.87 13.40 -41.11
N GLN A 571 -54.85 13.13 -40.29
CA GLN A 571 -53.47 12.90 -40.74
C GLN A 571 -53.21 11.44 -41.17
N GLY A 572 -54.20 10.56 -41.07
CA GLY A 572 -54.04 9.12 -41.32
C GLY A 572 -53.19 8.40 -40.26
N TRP A 573 -53.02 8.99 -39.08
CA TRP A 573 -52.22 8.45 -37.99
C TRP A 573 -53.09 7.58 -37.10
N LYS A 574 -53.04 6.26 -37.32
CA LYS A 574 -53.70 5.31 -36.41
C LYS A 574 -52.90 5.19 -35.12
N PRO A 575 -53.52 5.34 -33.93
CA PRO A 575 -52.85 5.04 -32.68
C PRO A 575 -52.42 3.56 -32.68
N GLY A 576 -51.20 3.27 -32.23
CA GLY A 576 -50.81 1.88 -31.96
C GLY A 576 -51.72 1.24 -30.90
N PRO A 577 -51.83 -0.10 -30.86
CA PRO A 577 -52.58 -0.77 -29.81
C PRO A 577 -52.07 -0.34 -28.43
N PRO A 578 -52.95 -0.24 -27.41
CA PRO A 578 -52.52 0.04 -26.06
C PRO A 578 -51.49 -1.02 -25.61
N PRO A 579 -50.43 -0.64 -24.88
CA PRO A 579 -49.47 -1.62 -24.38
C PRO A 579 -50.17 -2.57 -23.39
N GLY A 580 -50.36 -3.83 -23.79
CA GLY A 580 -50.87 -4.91 -22.93
C GLY A 580 -52.29 -5.42 -23.22
N GLN A 581 -52.68 -5.57 -24.49
CA GLN A 581 -53.65 -6.60 -24.91
C GLN A 581 -52.94 -7.71 -25.68
#